data_AF-A0A1G5GEN3-F1
#
_entry.id   AF-A0A1G5GEN3-F1
#
_cell.length_a   1.000
_cell.length_b   1.000
_cell.length_c   1.000
_cell.angle_alpha   90.00
_cell.angle_beta   90.00
_cell.angle_gamma   90.00
#
_symmetry.space_group_name_H-M   'P 1'
#
loop_
_entity.id
_entity.type
_entity.pdbx_description
1 polymer ?
#
loop_
_entity_poly.entity_id
_entity_poly.type
_entity_poly.pdbx_seq_one_letter_code
_entity_poly.pdbx_strand_id
1 'polypeptide(L)'
;MLALKLLLRLILFPVWLILTFLTVFTSLISKVGNLVMGLFYLYILIVACIIIAEHAWLQLAIVMGISFAVFLVHFGALAAFELFASAKDKLLDVIV
;
A
#
# COMPACT_ATOMS: atom_id res chain seq x y z
N MET A 1 18.54 -8.39 35.09
CA MET A 1 17.81 -8.73 33.84
C MET A 1 16.42 -8.12 33.76
N LEU A 2 15.59 -8.19 34.82
CA LEU A 2 14.24 -7.59 34.84
C LEU A 2 14.21 -6.08 34.61
N ALA A 3 15.07 -5.30 35.27
CA ALA A 3 15.12 -3.84 35.11
C ALA A 3 15.52 -3.39 33.69
N LEU A 4 16.47 -4.09 33.06
CA LEU A 4 16.90 -3.81 31.68
C LEU A 4 15.77 -4.10 30.66
N LYS A 5 15.05 -5.20 30.85
CA LYS A 5 13.84 -5.52 30.06
C LYS A 5 12.77 -4.43 30.22
N LEU A 6 12.54 -3.96 31.44
CA LEU A 6 11.54 -2.91 31.71
C LEU A 6 11.88 -1.59 31.01
N LEU A 7 13.17 -1.22 31.03
CA LEU A 7 13.68 0.00 30.40
C LEU A 7 13.59 -0.08 28.87
N LEU A 8 13.93 -1.23 28.29
CA LEU A 8 13.77 -1.49 26.86
C LEU A 8 12.30 -1.41 26.46
N ARG A 9 11.40 -1.99 27.26
CA ARG A 9 9.94 -1.95 27.04
C ARG A 9 9.40 -0.51 27.05
N LEU A 10 9.88 0.32 27.98
CA LEU A 10 9.46 1.71 28.11
C LEU A 10 9.88 2.56 26.89
N ILE A 11 11.06 2.28 26.32
CA ILE A 11 11.58 2.99 25.13
C ILE A 11 10.92 2.48 23.85
N LEU A 12 10.62 1.18 23.75
CA LEU A 12 10.04 0.56 22.57
C LEU A 12 8.51 0.75 22.49
N PHE A 13 7.83 0.97 23.61
CA PHE A 13 6.40 1.24 23.67
C PHE A 13 5.94 2.44 22.82
N PRO A 14 6.56 3.64 22.89
CA PRO A 14 6.17 4.75 22.02
C PRO A 14 6.41 4.46 20.53
N VAL A 15 7.47 3.73 20.19
CA VAL A 15 7.74 3.31 18.80
C VAL A 15 6.65 2.36 18.31
N TRP A 16 6.24 1.40 19.14
CA TRP A 16 5.14 0.49 18.84
C TRP A 16 3.79 1.22 18.68
N LEU A 17 3.51 2.21 19.52
CA LEU A 17 2.29 3.03 19.43
C LEU A 17 2.22 3.79 18.10
N ILE A 18 3.33 4.43 17.70
CA ILE A 18 3.43 5.16 16.42
C ILE A 18 3.23 4.21 15.24
N LEU A 19 3.90 3.06 15.23
CA LEU A 19 3.73 2.06 14.16
C LEU A 19 2.31 1.52 14.10
N THR A 20 1.67 1.29 15.24
CA THR A 20 0.28 0.82 15.30
C THR A 20 -0.66 1.87 14.72
N PHE A 21 -0.50 3.14 15.10
CA PHE A 21 -1.28 4.23 14.55
C PHE A 21 -1.08 4.37 13.04
N LEU A 22 0.17 4.35 12.57
CA LEU A 22 0.48 4.36 11.15
C LEU A 22 -0.18 3.19 10.42
N THR A 23 -0.10 1.97 10.97
CA THR A 23 -0.63 0.77 10.34
C THR A 23 -2.16 0.84 10.21
N VAL A 24 -2.86 1.32 11.24
CA VAL A 24 -4.33 1.49 11.19
C VAL A 24 -4.72 2.55 10.18
N PHE A 25 -4.04 3.70 10.19
CA PHE A 25 -4.34 4.81 9.28
C PHE A 25 -4.08 4.44 7.81
N THR A 26 -2.93 3.82 7.53
CA THR A 26 -2.57 3.35 6.19
C THR A 26 -3.44 2.18 5.73
N SER A 27 -3.91 1.31 6.63
CA SER A 27 -4.90 0.27 6.29
C SER A 27 -6.24 0.85 5.84
N LEU A 28 -6.72 1.91 6.51
CA LEU A 28 -7.93 2.62 6.09
C LEU A 28 -7.76 3.28 4.72
N ILE A 29 -6.63 3.98 4.52
CA ILE A 29 -6.29 4.60 3.23
C ILE A 29 -6.18 3.54 2.14
N SER A 30 -5.55 2.39 2.41
CA SER A 30 -5.38 1.30 1.46
C SER A 30 -6.73 0.73 1.02
N LYS A 31 -7.70 0.57 1.93
CA LYS A 31 -9.06 0.11 1.57
C LYS A 31 -9.77 1.08 0.63
N VAL A 32 -9.72 2.38 0.94
CA VAL A 32 -10.32 3.41 0.08
C VAL A 32 -9.58 3.50 -1.26
N GLY A 33 -8.25 3.49 -1.22
CA GLY A 33 -7.38 3.49 -2.40
C GLY A 33 -7.64 2.30 -3.32
N ASN A 34 -7.77 1.08 -2.77
CA ASN A 34 -8.08 -0.11 -3.55
C ASN A 34 -9.45 -0.01 -4.25
N LEU A 35 -10.45 0.57 -3.59
CA LEU A 35 -11.76 0.79 -4.19
C LEU A 35 -11.69 1.79 -5.36
N VAL A 36 -10.99 2.92 -5.16
CA VAL A 36 -10.78 3.94 -6.20
C VAL A 36 -9.98 3.38 -7.38
N MET A 37 -8.91 2.62 -7.10
CA MET A 37 -8.10 1.96 -8.13
C MET A 37 -8.91 0.92 -8.92
N GLY A 38 -9.76 0.15 -8.25
CA GLY A 38 -10.66 -0.79 -8.91
C GLY A 38 -11.60 -0.09 -9.89
N LEU A 39 -12.22 1.03 -9.48
CA LEU A 39 -13.06 1.85 -10.36
C LEU A 39 -12.27 2.45 -11.53
N PHE A 40 -11.05 2.92 -11.28
CA PHE A 40 -10.15 3.45 -12.29
C PHE A 40 -9.80 2.41 -13.37
N TYR A 41 -9.47 1.18 -12.97
CA TYR A 41 -9.21 0.10 -13.95
C TYR A 41 -10.45 -0.28 -14.75
N LEU A 42 -11.63 -0.26 -14.13
CA LEU A 42 -12.88 -0.55 -14.80
C LEU A 42 -13.21 0.54 -15.85
N TYR A 43 -12.91 1.80 -15.55
CA TYR A 43 -12.98 2.91 -16.50
C TYR A 43 -11.98 2.73 -17.66
N ILE A 44 -10.71 2.41 -17.37
CA ILE A 44 -9.70 2.16 -18.41
C ILE A 44 -10.14 1.02 -19.33
N LEU A 45 -10.75 -0.03 -18.80
CA LEU A 45 -11.25 -1.15 -19.60
C LEU A 45 -12.29 -0.68 -20.63
N ILE A 46 -13.22 0.19 -20.22
CA ILE A 46 -14.22 0.78 -21.12
C ILE A 46 -13.54 1.63 -22.20
N VAL A 47 -12.59 2.49 -21.81
CA VAL A 47 -11.83 3.33 -22.75
C VAL A 47 -11.03 2.48 -23.73
N ALA A 48 -10.39 1.41 -23.26
CA ALA A 48 -9.64 0.48 -24.10
C ALA A 48 -10.56 -0.20 -25.15
N CYS A 49 -11.75 -0.65 -24.77
CA CYS A 49 -12.72 -1.22 -25.70
C CYS A 49 -13.12 -0.24 -26.81
N ILE A 50 -13.32 1.05 -26.48
CA ILE A 50 -13.65 2.10 -27.46
C ILE A 50 -12.48 2.31 -28.43
N ILE A 51 -11.26 2.48 -27.91
CA ILE A 51 -10.05 2.70 -28.73
C ILE A 51 -9.78 1.50 -29.65
N ILE A 52 -10.03 0.28 -29.18
CA ILE A 52 -9.93 -0.94 -30.00
C ILE A 52 -10.94 -0.90 -31.16
N ALA A 53 -12.17 -0.47 -30.90
CA ALA A 53 -13.21 -0.33 -31.93
C ALA A 53 -12.86 0.74 -32.98
N GLU A 54 -12.15 1.80 -32.57
CA GLU A 54 -11.64 2.85 -33.46
C GLU A 54 -10.32 2.47 -34.15
N HIS A 55 -9.78 1.26 -33.90
CA HIS A 55 -8.49 0.78 -34.42
C HIS A 55 -7.30 1.73 -34.12
N ALA A 56 -7.39 2.53 -33.06
CA ALA A 56 -6.37 3.50 -32.68
C ALA A 56 -5.29 2.87 -31.77
N TRP A 57 -4.52 1.93 -32.33
CA TRP A 57 -3.55 1.10 -31.60
C TRP A 57 -2.47 1.87 -30.85
N LEU A 58 -2.02 3.02 -31.38
CA LEU A 58 -1.03 3.86 -30.71
C LEU A 58 -1.59 4.45 -29.41
N GLN A 59 -2.84 4.90 -29.43
CA GLN A 59 -3.51 5.46 -28.25
C GLN A 59 -3.74 4.37 -27.20
N LEU A 60 -4.12 3.16 -27.64
CA LEU A 60 -4.25 2.00 -26.75
C LEU A 60 -2.94 1.71 -26.03
N ALA A 61 -1.82 1.67 -26.76
CA ALA A 61 -0.50 1.40 -26.19
C ALA A 61 -0.11 2.45 -25.12
N ILE A 62 -0.39 3.74 -25.38
CA ILE A 62 -0.11 4.82 -24.43
C ILE A 62 -0.98 4.68 -23.18
N VAL A 63 -2.30 4.48 -23.35
CA VAL A 63 -3.25 4.33 -22.22
C VAL A 63 -2.86 3.13 -21.36
N MET A 64 -2.54 1.99 -21.97
CA MET A 64 -2.09 0.80 -21.25
C MET A 64 -0.75 1.03 -20.54
N GLY A 65 0.20 1.72 -21.18
CA GLY A 65 1.49 2.04 -20.58
C GLY A 65 1.36 2.93 -19.34
N ILE A 66 0.54 3.98 -19.40
CA ILE A 66 0.28 4.86 -18.26
C ILE A 66 -0.44 4.09 -17.15
N SER A 67 -1.43 3.28 -17.50
CA SER A 67 -2.19 2.46 -16.54
C SER A 67 -1.29 1.47 -15.80
N PHE A 68 -0.31 0.89 -16.50
CA PHE A 68 0.69 0.02 -15.91
C PHE A 68 1.65 0.76 -14.98
N ALA A 69 2.09 1.98 -15.33
CA ALA A 69 2.90 2.79 -14.45
C ALA A 69 2.15 3.14 -13.15
N VAL A 70 0.88 3.52 -13.24
CA VAL A 70 0.02 3.77 -12.07
C VAL A 70 -0.15 2.51 -11.22
N PHE A 71 -0.29 1.33 -11.86
CA PHE A 71 -0.32 0.04 -11.15
C PHE A 71 0.95 -0.22 -10.36
N LEU A 72 2.13 0.00 -10.96
CA LEU A 72 3.41 -0.20 -10.28
C LEU A 72 3.57 0.71 -9.05
N VAL A 73 3.15 1.97 -9.15
CA VAL A 73 3.19 2.91 -8.02
C VAL A 73 2.29 2.42 -6.88
N HIS A 74 1.06 1.99 -7.20
CA HIS A 74 0.14 1.45 -6.21
C HIS A 74 0.68 0.18 -5.54
N PHE A 75 1.24 -0.75 -6.32
CA PHE A 75 1.85 -1.97 -5.80
C PHE A 75 3.07 -1.67 -4.91
N GLY A 76 3.90 -0.71 -5.30
CA GLY A 76 5.03 -0.26 -4.49
C GLY A 76 4.60 0.32 -3.15
N ALA A 77 3.51 1.10 -3.14
CA ALA A 77 2.94 1.63 -1.90
C ALA A 77 2.41 0.51 -0.97
N LEU A 78 1.76 -0.51 -1.52
CA LEU A 78 1.31 -1.69 -0.77
C LEU A 78 2.48 -2.50 -0.19
N ALA A 79 3.54 -2.72 -0.98
CA ALA A 79 4.73 -3.44 -0.51
C ALA A 79 5.45 -2.69 0.62
N ALA A 80 5.52 -1.36 0.55
CA ALA A 80 6.06 -0.54 1.64
C ALA A 80 5.23 -0.69 2.92
N PHE A 81 3.89 -0.73 2.81
CA PHE A 81 3.01 -0.96 3.95
C PHE A 81 3.23 -2.34 4.59
N GLU A 82 3.39 -3.42 3.81
CA GLU A 82 3.70 -4.74 4.33
C GLU A 82 5.04 -4.79 5.08
N LEU A 83 6.05 -4.05 4.61
CA LEU A 83 7.32 -3.91 5.32
C LEU A 83 7.15 -3.25 6.68
N PHE A 84 6.33 -2.20 6.79
CA PHE A 84 6.02 -1.56 8.08
C PHE A 84 5.25 -2.50 9.01
N ALA A 85 4.29 -3.27 8.48
CA ALA A 85 3.55 -4.25 9.26
C ALA A 85 4.49 -5.35 9.82
N SER A 86 5.41 -5.87 8.99
CA SER A 86 6.40 -6.85 9.41
C SER A 86 7.38 -6.28 10.46
N ALA A 87 7.80 -5.03 10.31
CA ALA A 87 8.65 -4.35 11.30
C ALA A 87 7.92 -4.18 12.65
N LYS A 88 6.64 -3.83 12.62
CA LYS A 88 5.77 -3.73 13.80
C LYS A 88 5.61 -5.09 14.50
N ASP A 89 5.43 -6.16 13.76
CA ASP A 89 5.29 -7.52 14.33
C ASP A 89 6.61 -7.98 14.98
N LYS A 90 7.76 -7.76 14.33
CA LYS A 90 9.08 -8.03 14.95
C LYS A 90 9.34 -7.21 16.21
N LEU A 91 8.83 -5.98 16.27
CA LEU A 91 8.92 -5.14 17.46
C LEU A 91 8.07 -5.69 18.61
N LEU A 92 6.89 -6.23 18.33
CA LEU A 92 6.04 -6.91 19.31
C LEU A 92 6.75 -8.11 19.95
N ASP A 93 7.44 -8.93 19.16
CA ASP A 93 8.19 -10.09 19.66
C ASP A 93 9.34 -9.71 20.60
N VAL A 94 9.91 -8.52 20.46
CA VAL A 94 11.00 -8.02 21.33
C VAL A 94 10.43 -7.38 22.62
N ILE A 95 9.23 -6.79 22.52
CA ILE A 95 8.56 -6.10 23.63
C ILE A 95 7.84 -7.10 24.56
N VAL A 96 7.22 -8.15 24.02
CA VAL A 96 6.46 -9.17 24.78
C VAL A 96 7.39 -10.14 25.49
#